data_AF-A0A2G2M7G8-F1
#
_entry.id   AF-A0A2G2M7G8-F1
#
_cell.length_a   1.000
_cell.length_b   1.000
_cell.length_c   1.000
_cell.angle_alpha   90.00
_cell.angle_beta   90.00
_cell.angle_gamma   90.00
#
_symmetry.space_group_name_H-M   'P 1'
#
loop_
_entity.id
_entity.type
_entity.pdbx_description
1 polymer ?
#
loop_
_entity_poly.entity_id
_entity_poly.type
_entity_poly.pdbx_seq_one_letter_code
_entity_poly.pdbx_strand_id
1 'polypeptide(L)'
;MLEYRTYTGVMIYGKTKKLDYKSKEIAVPKEEWTIMENMHEPIISKETFAIVQGLLLKDVMVVSGQTHAYLWSGMLRCGDCENSMRRISDKNGRYITYVCITYNTTKECSRHTTKGQELKNATLSAIKKRIKDIASIKKDLEVLNVEMIKKKELVKIENKIKVVEEELNKTKKIKSGIYDDFTDGVVNKSDYRELVDFYDQKERQSLKIIKFLHDEIESIEKNLSPKSDWIKLFRKDRNTEVLTRELLVTLVDEVRVYEDKRIEVVFRYEDIFEKIKGFIESEKLEKQG
;
A
#
# COMPACT_ATOMS: atom_id res chain seq x y z
N MET A 1 -22.53 -2.47 -2.11
CA MET A 1 -22.18 -3.72 -2.85
C MET A 1 -20.70 -3.78 -3.19
N LEU A 2 -20.10 -2.69 -3.68
CA LEU A 2 -18.69 -2.65 -4.12
C LEU A 2 -17.62 -2.72 -3.00
N GLU A 3 -17.99 -2.78 -1.72
CA GLU A 3 -17.07 -2.75 -0.56
C GLU A 3 -16.50 -4.13 -0.15
N TYR A 4 -17.06 -5.23 -0.66
CA TYR A 4 -16.71 -6.56 -0.18
C TYR A 4 -15.53 -7.17 -0.93
N ARG A 5 -14.44 -7.50 -0.22
CA ARG A 5 -13.27 -8.22 -0.78
C ARG A 5 -13.61 -9.61 -1.35
N THR A 6 -14.80 -10.14 -1.09
CA THR A 6 -15.28 -11.40 -1.65
C THR A 6 -15.26 -11.42 -3.17
N TYR A 7 -15.50 -10.29 -3.84
CA TYR A 7 -15.45 -10.25 -5.31
C TYR A 7 -14.06 -10.53 -5.91
N THR A 8 -12.99 -10.48 -5.10
CA THR A 8 -11.61 -10.73 -5.54
C THR A 8 -11.12 -12.14 -5.22
N GLY A 9 -12.02 -13.11 -4.99
CA GLY A 9 -11.62 -14.48 -4.65
C GLY A 9 -11.28 -14.69 -3.17
N VAL A 10 -11.55 -13.70 -2.31
CA VAL A 10 -11.16 -13.73 -0.90
C VAL A 10 -12.34 -14.10 -0.03
N MET A 11 -12.19 -15.13 0.80
CA MET A 11 -13.21 -15.55 1.75
C MET A 11 -12.84 -15.05 3.15
N ILE A 12 -13.78 -14.40 3.85
CA ILE A 12 -13.56 -13.85 5.19
C ILE A 12 -14.52 -14.52 6.16
N TYR A 13 -13.97 -15.21 7.15
CA TYR A 13 -14.69 -15.86 8.23
C TYR A 13 -14.43 -15.20 9.58
N GLY A 14 -15.30 -15.49 10.56
CA GLY A 14 -15.11 -15.04 11.94
C GLY A 14 -15.43 -13.57 12.18
N LYS A 15 -16.29 -12.95 11.37
CA LYS A 15 -16.73 -11.55 11.57
C LYS A 15 -17.53 -11.37 12.85
N THR A 16 -18.21 -12.41 13.31
CA THR A 16 -18.97 -12.44 14.55
C THR A 16 -18.63 -13.71 15.35
N LYS A 17 -18.68 -13.60 16.68
CA LYS A 17 -18.61 -14.75 17.59
C LYS A 17 -19.74 -14.70 18.60
N LYS A 18 -20.15 -15.87 19.09
CA LYS A 18 -20.99 -16.01 20.28
C LYS A 18 -20.12 -16.50 21.43
N LEU A 19 -20.27 -15.89 22.61
CA LEU A 19 -19.56 -16.32 23.82
C LEU A 19 -20.19 -17.60 24.40
N ASP A 20 -21.50 -17.74 24.22
CA ASP A 20 -22.29 -18.93 24.57
C ASP A 20 -23.52 -19.08 23.64
N TYR A 21 -24.25 -20.18 23.73
CA TYR A 21 -25.40 -20.47 22.87
C TYR A 21 -26.61 -19.51 23.04
N LYS A 22 -26.69 -18.79 24.16
CA LYS A 22 -27.76 -17.83 24.51
C LYS A 22 -27.37 -16.37 24.27
N SER A 23 -26.08 -16.10 24.08
CA SER A 23 -25.52 -14.77 23.94
C SER A 23 -25.76 -14.20 22.55
N LYS A 24 -25.84 -12.86 22.49
CA LYS A 24 -25.92 -12.13 21.23
C LYS A 24 -24.58 -12.24 20.50
N GLU A 25 -24.63 -12.27 19.17
CA GLU A 25 -23.43 -12.20 18.35
C GLU A 25 -22.71 -10.88 18.58
N ILE A 26 -21.41 -10.98 18.81
CA ILE A 26 -20.52 -9.84 19.03
C ILE A 26 -19.61 -9.74 17.81
N ALA A 27 -19.41 -8.52 17.32
CA ALA A 27 -18.46 -8.25 16.24
C ALA A 27 -17.03 -8.52 16.72
N VAL A 28 -16.28 -9.26 15.92
CA VAL A 28 -14.88 -9.59 16.18
C VAL A 28 -14.00 -8.51 15.53
N PRO A 29 -12.91 -8.04 16.18
CA PRO A 29 -11.95 -7.11 15.58
C PRO A 29 -11.41 -7.63 14.24
N LYS A 30 -11.11 -6.72 13.30
CA LYS A 30 -10.71 -7.10 11.92
C LYS A 30 -9.41 -7.90 11.90
N GLU A 31 -8.57 -7.71 12.90
CA GLU A 31 -7.28 -8.35 13.09
C GLU A 31 -7.41 -9.84 13.45
N GLU A 32 -8.56 -10.21 14.04
CA GLU A 32 -8.90 -11.59 14.40
C GLU A 32 -9.68 -12.32 13.29
N TRP A 33 -9.99 -11.64 12.17
CA TRP A 33 -10.70 -12.26 11.06
C TRP A 33 -9.81 -13.25 10.32
N THR A 34 -10.35 -14.42 10.02
CA THR A 34 -9.66 -15.39 9.15
C THR A 34 -9.93 -15.02 7.71
N ILE A 35 -8.88 -14.57 7.01
CA ILE A 35 -8.93 -14.17 5.61
C ILE A 35 -8.22 -15.23 4.79
N MET A 36 -8.95 -15.93 3.93
CA MET A 36 -8.40 -16.91 3.00
C MET A 36 -8.47 -16.36 1.59
N GLU A 37 -7.33 -16.30 0.92
CA GLU A 37 -7.24 -15.83 -0.46
C GLU A 37 -7.46 -16.97 -1.47
N ASN A 38 -7.94 -16.63 -2.67
CA ASN A 38 -8.13 -17.54 -3.81
C ASN A 38 -9.07 -18.74 -3.56
N MET A 39 -10.11 -18.55 -2.75
CA MET A 39 -11.08 -19.60 -2.41
C MET A 39 -12.13 -19.84 -3.50
N HIS A 40 -12.27 -18.92 -4.44
CA HIS A 40 -13.10 -19.08 -5.63
C HIS A 40 -12.56 -18.24 -6.77
N GLU A 41 -13.05 -18.48 -7.98
CA GLU A 41 -12.71 -17.66 -9.14
C GLU A 41 -13.11 -16.20 -8.89
N PRO A 42 -12.17 -15.25 -8.96
CA PRO A 42 -12.45 -13.84 -8.71
C PRO A 42 -13.36 -13.26 -9.80
N ILE A 43 -14.43 -12.57 -9.39
CA ILE A 43 -15.33 -11.87 -10.33
C ILE A 43 -14.66 -10.61 -10.88
N ILE A 44 -13.86 -9.93 -10.05
CA ILE A 44 -13.04 -8.76 -10.44
C ILE A 44 -11.63 -8.91 -9.89
N SER A 45 -10.64 -8.31 -10.57
CA SER A 45 -9.25 -8.36 -10.09
C SER A 45 -9.07 -7.58 -8.79
N LYS A 46 -8.10 -7.97 -7.95
CA LYS A 46 -7.76 -7.26 -6.71
C LYS A 46 -7.44 -5.79 -6.97
N GLU A 47 -6.82 -5.49 -8.11
CA GLU A 47 -6.45 -4.14 -8.55
C GLU A 47 -7.69 -3.34 -8.95
N THR A 48 -8.63 -3.94 -9.68
CA THR A 48 -9.91 -3.31 -10.03
C THR A 48 -10.69 -2.99 -8.75
N PHE A 49 -10.73 -3.93 -7.81
CA PHE A 49 -11.33 -3.70 -6.50
C PHE A 49 -10.62 -2.58 -5.74
N ALA A 50 -9.28 -2.52 -5.74
CA ALA A 50 -8.52 -1.44 -5.11
C ALA A 50 -8.81 -0.06 -5.73
N ILE A 51 -8.96 0.00 -7.07
CA ILE A 51 -9.38 1.22 -7.77
C ILE A 51 -10.78 1.63 -7.33
N VAL A 52 -11.72 0.69 -7.25
CA VAL A 52 -13.10 0.93 -6.79
C VAL A 52 -13.16 1.34 -5.31
N GLN A 53 -12.39 0.70 -4.43
CA GLN A 53 -12.28 1.14 -3.03
C GLN A 53 -11.69 2.56 -2.94
N GLY A 54 -10.68 2.86 -3.76
CA GLY A 54 -10.13 4.20 -3.90
C GLY A 54 -11.19 5.20 -4.37
N LEU A 55 -12.06 4.82 -5.30
CA LEU A 55 -13.19 5.65 -5.74
C LEU A 55 -14.19 5.89 -4.61
N LEU A 56 -14.56 4.86 -3.85
CA LEU A 56 -15.50 4.95 -2.73
C LEU A 56 -14.98 5.82 -1.59
N LEU A 57 -13.69 5.70 -1.25
CA LEU A 57 -13.05 6.56 -0.24
C LEU A 57 -12.94 8.02 -0.71
N LYS A 58 -12.86 8.23 -2.03
CA LYS A 58 -12.79 9.54 -2.69
C LYS A 58 -14.14 9.99 -3.22
N ASP A 59 -15.23 9.29 -2.85
CA ASP A 59 -16.59 9.63 -3.21
C ASP A 59 -17.02 10.78 -2.31
N VAL A 60 -16.52 11.97 -2.66
CA VAL A 60 -16.93 13.22 -2.05
C VAL A 60 -18.37 13.44 -2.47
N MET A 61 -19.27 13.74 -1.52
CA MET A 61 -20.65 14.10 -1.82
C MET A 61 -20.68 15.01 -3.04
N VAL A 62 -21.32 14.55 -4.11
CA VAL A 62 -21.52 15.38 -5.30
C VAL A 62 -22.35 16.57 -4.85
N VAL A 63 -21.86 17.78 -5.13
CA VAL A 63 -22.58 19.00 -4.76
C VAL A 63 -23.98 18.93 -5.38
N SER A 64 -25.01 19.25 -4.58
CA SER A 64 -26.42 19.19 -5.01
C SER A 64 -26.60 19.82 -6.39
N GLY A 65 -27.08 19.03 -7.37
CA GLY A 65 -27.31 19.46 -8.75
C GLY A 65 -26.18 19.16 -9.75
N GLN A 66 -25.10 18.49 -9.34
CA GLN A 66 -24.08 17.98 -10.27
C GLN A 66 -24.20 16.46 -10.47
N THR A 67 -23.82 15.98 -11.65
CA THR A 67 -23.81 14.55 -12.00
C THR A 67 -22.45 13.90 -11.73
N HIS A 68 -21.37 14.67 -11.60
CA HIS A 68 -20.01 14.16 -11.44
C HIS A 68 -19.19 14.95 -10.43
N ALA A 69 -18.33 14.26 -9.68
CA ALA A 69 -17.37 14.88 -8.77
C ALA A 69 -16.29 15.67 -9.54
N TYR A 70 -15.80 16.78 -8.96
CA TYR A 70 -14.71 17.55 -9.55
C TYR A 70 -13.42 16.72 -9.67
N LEU A 71 -12.56 17.09 -10.63
CA LEU A 71 -11.33 16.38 -10.99
C LEU A 71 -10.49 15.94 -9.78
N TRP A 72 -10.29 16.84 -8.81
CA TRP A 72 -9.41 16.65 -7.65
C TRP A 72 -10.10 16.19 -6.37
N SER A 73 -11.42 15.95 -6.42
CA SER A 73 -12.21 15.58 -5.25
C SER A 73 -11.66 14.30 -4.62
N GLY A 74 -11.30 14.37 -3.34
CA GLY A 74 -10.73 13.27 -2.55
C GLY A 74 -9.24 13.01 -2.78
N MET A 75 -8.55 13.80 -3.62
CA MET A 75 -7.15 13.53 -4.01
C MET A 75 -6.19 14.66 -3.65
N LEU A 76 -6.68 15.88 -3.42
CA LEU A 76 -5.82 17.04 -3.21
C LEU A 76 -5.67 17.38 -1.73
N ARG A 77 -4.44 17.34 -1.24
CA ARG A 77 -4.08 17.59 0.17
C ARG A 77 -3.02 18.69 0.32
N CYS A 78 -2.99 19.30 1.49
CA CYS A 78 -1.88 20.11 1.95
C CYS A 78 -0.70 19.19 2.30
N GLY A 79 0.50 19.54 1.85
CA GLY A 79 1.72 18.77 2.13
C GLY A 79 2.23 18.90 3.57
N ASP A 80 1.81 19.94 4.30
CA ASP A 80 2.32 20.24 5.64
C ASP A 80 1.36 19.80 6.74
N CYS A 81 0.06 20.06 6.59
CA CYS A 81 -0.95 19.66 7.58
C CYS A 81 -1.81 18.47 7.16
N GLU A 82 -1.53 17.85 6.01
CA GLU A 82 -2.19 16.65 5.44
C GLU A 82 -3.72 16.72 5.21
N ASN A 83 -4.35 17.81 5.61
CA ASN A 83 -5.77 18.09 5.42
C ASN A 83 -6.08 18.44 3.96
N SER A 84 -7.35 18.29 3.57
CA SER A 84 -7.81 18.53 2.21
C SER A 84 -7.68 19.99 1.77
N MET A 85 -7.53 20.20 0.46
CA MET A 85 -7.54 21.52 -0.14
C MET A 85 -8.95 21.91 -0.58
N ARG A 86 -9.41 23.11 -0.22
CA ARG A 86 -10.69 23.70 -0.62
C ARG A 86 -10.59 24.33 -2.00
N ARG A 87 -11.54 24.00 -2.88
CA ARG A 87 -11.72 24.67 -4.18
C ARG A 87 -12.40 26.02 -3.99
N ILE A 88 -11.82 27.07 -4.54
CA ILE A 88 -12.38 28.42 -4.60
C ILE A 88 -12.45 28.83 -6.07
N SER A 89 -13.60 29.32 -6.51
CA SER A 89 -13.76 29.89 -7.86
C SER A 89 -14.11 31.37 -7.78
N ASP A 90 -13.73 32.12 -8.81
CA ASP A 90 -14.20 33.48 -9.02
C ASP A 90 -15.71 33.53 -9.30
N LYS A 91 -16.28 34.74 -9.30
CA LYS A 91 -17.72 34.99 -9.54
C LYS A 91 -18.23 34.40 -10.86
N ASN A 92 -17.35 34.30 -11.86
CA ASN A 92 -17.67 33.79 -13.19
C ASN A 92 -17.27 32.31 -13.39
N GLY A 93 -16.69 31.66 -12.37
CA GLY A 93 -16.24 30.27 -12.45
C GLY A 93 -15.05 30.00 -13.38
N ARG A 94 -14.44 31.04 -13.97
CA ARG A 94 -13.34 30.95 -14.95
C ARG A 94 -12.01 30.63 -14.30
N TYR A 95 -11.77 31.14 -13.09
CA TYR A 95 -10.51 30.96 -12.38
C TYR A 95 -10.73 30.12 -11.13
N ILE A 96 -10.07 28.97 -11.11
CA ILE A 96 -10.14 28.02 -9.99
C ILE A 96 -8.82 28.06 -9.23
N THR A 97 -8.91 28.21 -7.93
CA THR A 97 -7.79 28.18 -7.00
C THR A 97 -8.07 27.14 -5.91
N TYR A 98 -7.05 26.43 -5.48
CA TYR A 98 -7.12 25.50 -4.36
C TYR A 98 -6.34 26.07 -3.18
N VAL A 99 -6.94 26.05 -2.00
CA VAL A 99 -6.35 26.61 -0.76
C VAL A 99 -6.48 25.60 0.37
N CYS A 100 -5.47 25.49 1.23
CA CYS A 100 -5.53 24.61 2.41
C CYS A 100 -6.74 24.93 3.30
N ILE A 101 -7.52 23.92 3.69
CA ILE A 101 -8.73 24.11 4.50
C ILE A 101 -8.42 24.59 5.91
N THR A 102 -7.35 24.07 6.52
CA THR A 102 -6.89 24.45 7.87
C THR A 102 -6.53 25.92 7.89
N TYR A 103 -5.71 26.38 6.92
CA TYR A 103 -5.40 27.80 6.79
C TYR A 103 -6.64 28.65 6.50
N ASN A 104 -7.56 28.17 5.66
CA ASN A 104 -8.76 28.93 5.32
C ASN A 104 -9.69 29.12 6.53
N THR A 105 -9.78 28.11 7.40
CA THR A 105 -10.77 28.03 8.49
C THR A 105 -10.22 28.42 9.85
N THR A 106 -9.11 27.81 10.29
CA THR A 106 -8.56 27.97 11.65
C THR A 106 -7.27 28.80 11.69
N LYS A 107 -6.60 29.00 10.53
CA LYS A 107 -5.31 29.71 10.41
C LYS A 107 -4.12 29.01 11.11
N GLU A 108 -4.29 27.76 11.54
CA GLU A 108 -3.22 26.97 12.22
C GLU A 108 -2.17 26.40 11.25
N CYS A 109 -2.40 26.51 9.94
CA CYS A 109 -1.46 26.12 8.89
C CYS A 109 -1.00 27.35 8.12
N SER A 110 0.14 27.30 7.42
CA SER A 110 0.61 28.38 6.55
C SER A 110 -0.22 28.48 5.25
N ARG A 111 0.03 29.51 4.43
CA ARG A 111 -0.80 29.78 3.25
C ARG A 111 -0.41 28.90 2.06
N HIS A 112 -0.93 27.68 2.00
CA HIS A 112 -0.83 26.83 0.81
C HIS A 112 -1.88 27.19 -0.22
N THR A 113 -1.45 27.57 -1.42
CA THR A 113 -2.37 27.92 -2.51
C THR A 113 -1.79 27.55 -3.86
N THR A 114 -2.61 26.95 -4.73
CA THR A 114 -2.22 26.66 -6.11
C THR A 114 -3.35 26.97 -7.09
N LYS A 115 -3.00 27.44 -8.29
CA LYS A 115 -3.99 27.66 -9.35
C LYS A 115 -4.35 26.32 -10.00
N GLY A 116 -5.62 26.15 -10.35
CA GLY A 116 -6.10 24.90 -10.94
C GLY A 116 -5.40 24.51 -12.24
N GLN A 117 -5.02 25.49 -13.07
CA GLN A 117 -4.28 25.22 -14.31
C GLN A 117 -2.83 24.79 -14.06
N GLU A 118 -2.15 25.43 -13.09
CA GLU A 118 -0.79 25.07 -12.68
C GLU A 118 -0.77 23.64 -12.09
N LEU A 119 -1.73 23.34 -11.21
CA LEU A 119 -1.93 22.00 -10.65
C LEU A 119 -2.17 20.93 -11.72
N LYS A 120 -3.04 21.22 -12.69
CA LYS A 120 -3.36 20.32 -13.80
C LYS A 120 -2.13 20.05 -14.68
N ASN A 121 -1.41 21.09 -15.06
CA ASN A 121 -0.22 20.98 -15.92
C ASN A 121 0.93 20.25 -15.23
N ALA A 122 1.18 20.56 -13.94
CA ALA A 122 2.21 19.89 -13.14
C ALA A 122 1.91 18.39 -12.99
N THR A 123 0.66 18.06 -12.66
CA THR A 123 0.25 16.66 -12.47
C THR A 123 0.31 15.87 -13.77
N LEU A 124 -0.17 16.45 -14.88
CA LEU A 124 -0.08 15.80 -16.19
C LEU A 124 1.38 15.56 -16.60
N SER A 125 2.26 16.53 -16.37
CA SER A 125 3.69 16.38 -16.64
C SER A 125 4.32 15.27 -15.80
N ALA A 126 3.99 15.19 -14.51
CA ALA A 126 4.47 14.13 -13.62
C ALA A 126 3.99 12.74 -14.09
N ILE A 127 2.72 12.60 -14.47
CA ILE A 127 2.17 11.34 -15.00
C ILE A 127 2.89 10.95 -16.29
N LYS A 128 3.08 11.88 -17.23
CA LYS A 128 3.79 11.61 -18.50
C LYS A 128 5.23 11.16 -18.25
N LYS A 129 5.94 11.82 -17.32
CA LYS A 129 7.29 11.41 -16.91
C LYS A 129 7.27 10.00 -16.35
N ARG A 130 6.36 9.69 -15.42
CA ARG A 130 6.23 8.36 -14.82
C ARG A 130 5.94 7.27 -15.86
N ILE A 131 5.06 7.54 -16.83
CA ILE A 131 4.77 6.62 -17.94
C ILE A 131 6.04 6.32 -18.74
N LYS A 132 6.88 7.33 -19.00
CA LYS A 132 8.15 7.17 -19.71
C LYS A 132 9.14 6.32 -18.89
N ASP A 133 9.26 6.59 -17.60
CA ASP A 133 10.16 5.84 -16.71
C ASP A 133 9.75 4.36 -16.64
N ILE A 134 8.45 4.07 -16.50
CA ILE A 134 7.92 2.71 -16.52
C ILE A 134 8.14 2.03 -17.87
N ALA A 135 8.05 2.76 -18.98
CA ALA A 135 8.38 2.22 -20.29
C ALA A 135 9.86 1.80 -20.39
N SER A 136 10.77 2.55 -19.77
CA SER A 136 12.18 2.20 -19.66
C SER A 136 12.39 0.96 -18.79
N ILE A 137 11.81 0.93 -17.59
CA ILE A 137 11.87 -0.22 -16.67
C ILE A 137 11.37 -1.49 -17.35
N LYS A 138 10.23 -1.41 -18.06
CA LYS A 138 9.69 -2.55 -18.78
C LYS A 138 10.69 -3.09 -19.81
N LYS A 139 11.37 -2.21 -20.55
CA LYS A 139 12.39 -2.60 -21.54
C LYS A 139 13.59 -3.25 -20.85
N ASP A 140 14.04 -2.69 -19.73
CA ASP A 140 15.10 -3.28 -18.91
C ASP A 140 14.72 -4.68 -18.42
N LEU A 141 13.48 -4.87 -17.95
CA LEU A 141 12.96 -6.17 -17.53
C LEU A 141 12.81 -7.18 -18.68
N GLU A 142 12.65 -6.73 -19.92
CA GLU A 142 12.61 -7.63 -21.09
C GLU A 142 14.03 -8.04 -21.55
N VAL A 143 15.02 -7.17 -21.35
CA VAL A 143 16.43 -7.43 -21.70
C VAL A 143 17.13 -8.26 -20.62
N LEU A 144 16.84 -7.99 -19.36
CA LEU A 144 17.34 -8.79 -18.25
C LEU A 144 16.64 -10.15 -18.29
N ASN A 145 17.38 -11.24 -18.01
CA ASN A 145 16.81 -12.56 -17.80
C ASN A 145 16.08 -12.58 -16.44
N VAL A 146 15.01 -11.80 -16.31
CA VAL A 146 14.34 -11.48 -15.05
C VAL A 146 13.87 -12.73 -14.34
N GLU A 147 13.49 -13.78 -15.06
CA GLU A 147 13.11 -15.05 -14.45
C GLU A 147 14.27 -15.71 -13.70
N MET A 148 15.48 -15.68 -14.28
CA MET A 148 16.68 -16.18 -13.62
C MET A 148 17.07 -15.35 -12.40
N ILE A 149 17.00 -14.02 -12.52
CA ILE A 149 17.36 -13.12 -11.41
C ILE A 149 16.33 -13.21 -10.29
N LYS A 150 15.04 -13.25 -10.63
CA LYS A 150 13.93 -13.50 -9.70
C LYS A 150 14.17 -14.79 -8.94
N LYS A 151 14.53 -15.88 -9.62
CA LYS A 151 14.85 -17.16 -8.95
C LYS A 151 16.04 -17.04 -8.00
N LYS A 152 17.11 -16.33 -8.39
CA LYS A 152 18.28 -16.08 -7.53
C LYS A 152 17.90 -15.32 -6.26
N GLU A 153 17.10 -14.26 -6.37
CA GLU A 153 16.62 -13.50 -5.20
C GLU A 153 15.67 -14.28 -4.31
N LEU A 154 14.72 -15.02 -4.90
CA LEU A 154 13.79 -15.86 -4.14
C LEU A 154 14.56 -16.88 -3.29
N VAL A 155 15.58 -17.54 -3.86
CA VAL A 155 16.44 -18.46 -3.11
C VAL A 155 17.18 -17.76 -1.96
N LYS A 156 17.67 -16.52 -2.16
CA LYS A 156 18.31 -15.75 -1.08
C LYS A 156 17.33 -15.46 0.06
N ILE A 157 16.10 -15.05 -0.25
CA ILE A 157 15.08 -14.74 0.76
C ILE A 157 14.60 -16.02 1.46
N GLU A 158 14.37 -17.10 0.73
CA GLU A 158 14.03 -18.41 1.29
C GLU A 158 15.09 -18.91 2.28
N ASN A 159 16.38 -18.70 1.96
CA ASN A 159 17.46 -19.04 2.89
C ASN A 159 17.42 -18.17 4.17
N LYS A 160 17.11 -16.87 4.06
CA LYS A 160 16.91 -16.02 5.24
C LYS A 160 15.72 -16.50 6.08
N ILE A 161 14.61 -16.89 5.44
CA ILE A 161 13.44 -17.45 6.13
C ILE A 161 13.85 -18.71 6.92
N LYS A 162 14.55 -19.65 6.28
CA LYS A 162 15.04 -20.87 6.95
C LYS A 162 15.86 -20.57 8.20
N VAL A 163 16.79 -19.60 8.12
CA VAL A 163 17.60 -19.19 9.28
C VAL A 163 16.74 -18.67 10.42
N VAL A 164 15.77 -17.79 10.13
CA VAL A 164 14.87 -17.23 11.16
C VAL A 164 13.91 -18.30 11.71
N GLU A 165 13.46 -19.24 10.89
CA GLU A 165 12.63 -20.38 11.32
C GLU A 165 13.40 -21.33 12.25
N GLU A 166 14.69 -21.58 11.97
CA GLU A 166 15.55 -22.34 12.88
C GLU A 166 15.71 -21.64 14.24
N GLU A 167 15.90 -20.32 14.24
CA GLU A 167 15.96 -19.52 15.47
C GLU A 167 14.64 -19.51 16.24
N LEU A 168 13.51 -19.43 15.52
CA LEU A 168 12.18 -19.52 16.09
C LEU A 168 11.95 -20.90 16.74
N ASN A 169 12.36 -21.97 16.07
CA ASN A 169 12.26 -23.33 16.60
C ASN A 169 13.14 -23.54 17.84
N LYS A 170 14.36 -22.99 17.86
CA LYS A 170 15.22 -22.98 19.06
C LYS A 170 14.55 -22.22 20.21
N THR A 171 14.00 -21.05 19.93
CA THR A 171 13.28 -20.21 20.90
C THR A 171 12.09 -20.97 21.51
N LYS A 172 11.28 -21.63 20.68
CA LYS A 172 10.14 -22.46 21.13
C LYS A 172 10.57 -23.63 22.01
N LYS A 173 11.67 -24.31 21.66
CA LYS A 173 12.23 -25.40 22.47
C LYS A 173 12.68 -24.91 23.85
N ILE A 174 13.40 -23.80 23.91
CA ILE A 174 13.86 -23.22 25.19
C ILE A 174 12.66 -22.82 26.04
N LYS A 175 11.67 -22.17 25.45
CA LYS A 175 10.42 -21.78 26.12
C LYS A 175 9.66 -22.97 26.72
N SER A 176 9.63 -24.11 26.02
CA SER A 176 9.07 -25.34 26.56
C SER A 176 9.87 -25.85 27.76
N GLY A 177 11.20 -25.86 27.66
CA GLY A 177 12.08 -26.32 28.76
C GLY A 177 11.97 -25.46 30.03
N ILE A 178 11.72 -24.14 29.89
CA ILE A 178 11.51 -23.25 31.04
C ILE A 178 10.31 -23.68 31.90
N TYR A 179 9.29 -24.30 31.30
CA TYR A 179 8.16 -24.85 32.06
C TYR A 179 8.59 -26.08 32.88
N ASP A 180 9.35 -26.98 32.25
CA ASP A 180 9.86 -28.18 32.91
C ASP A 180 10.80 -27.80 34.07
N ASP A 181 11.72 -26.86 33.85
CA ASP A 181 12.64 -26.32 34.87
C ASP A 181 11.92 -25.63 36.04
N PHE A 182 10.77 -24.99 35.77
CA PHE A 182 9.91 -24.42 36.81
C PHE A 182 9.21 -25.52 37.62
N THR A 183 8.73 -26.58 36.98
CA THR A 183 8.10 -27.71 37.68
C THR A 183 9.11 -28.51 38.52
N ASP A 184 10.35 -28.60 38.07
CA ASP A 184 11.45 -29.26 38.78
C ASP A 184 12.06 -28.38 39.89
N GLY A 185 11.57 -27.15 40.05
CA GLY A 185 11.99 -26.21 41.10
C GLY A 185 13.38 -25.58 40.87
N VAL A 186 13.94 -25.74 39.67
CA VAL A 186 15.22 -25.14 39.26
C VAL A 186 15.06 -23.63 39.05
N VAL A 187 13.89 -23.20 38.58
CA VAL A 187 13.56 -21.80 38.30
C VAL A 187 12.47 -21.31 39.25
N ASN A 188 12.69 -20.16 39.89
CA ASN A 188 11.68 -19.56 40.75
C ASN A 188 10.58 -18.84 39.93
N LYS A 189 9.47 -18.48 40.59
CA LYS A 189 8.31 -17.86 39.91
C LYS A 189 8.60 -16.50 39.27
N SER A 190 9.55 -15.72 39.80
CA SER A 190 9.93 -14.41 39.25
C SER A 190 10.71 -14.62 37.95
N ASP A 191 11.75 -15.43 38.03
CA ASP A 191 12.64 -15.74 36.91
C ASP A 191 11.89 -16.44 35.78
N TYR A 192 10.96 -17.35 36.11
CA TYR A 192 10.09 -18.00 35.13
C TYR A 192 9.29 -16.96 34.32
N ARG A 193 8.71 -15.96 34.99
CA ARG A 193 7.91 -14.93 34.31
C ARG A 193 8.77 -14.07 33.39
N GLU A 194 9.95 -13.66 33.85
CA GLU A 194 10.87 -12.84 33.06
C GLU A 194 11.39 -13.60 31.84
N LEU A 195 11.78 -14.86 32.01
CA LEU A 195 12.25 -15.72 30.93
C LEU A 195 11.15 -15.99 29.90
N VAL A 196 9.94 -16.31 30.34
CA VAL A 196 8.80 -16.52 29.44
C VAL A 196 8.48 -15.25 28.66
N ASP A 197 8.44 -14.08 29.31
CA ASP A 197 8.17 -12.82 28.61
C ASP A 197 9.28 -12.48 27.59
N PHE A 198 10.55 -12.68 27.95
CA PHE A 198 11.67 -12.47 27.04
C PHE A 198 11.57 -13.36 25.78
N TYR A 199 11.33 -14.67 25.96
CA TYR A 199 11.21 -15.59 24.83
C TYR A 199 9.90 -15.40 24.05
N ASP A 200 8.82 -14.93 24.68
CA ASP A 200 7.60 -14.47 24.00
C ASP A 200 7.88 -13.30 23.07
N GLN A 201 8.61 -12.29 23.55
CA GLN A 201 8.97 -11.13 22.73
C GLN A 201 9.85 -11.55 21.55
N LYS A 202 10.84 -12.42 21.80
CA LYS A 202 11.71 -12.97 20.76
C LYS A 202 10.93 -13.77 19.71
N GLU A 203 10.00 -14.64 20.14
CA GLU A 203 9.10 -15.39 19.26
C GLU A 203 8.27 -14.45 18.37
N ARG A 204 7.66 -13.41 18.96
CA ARG A 204 6.87 -12.41 18.21
C ARG A 204 7.72 -11.65 17.20
N GLN A 205 8.97 -11.32 17.54
CA GLN A 205 9.90 -10.65 16.62
C GLN A 205 10.24 -11.56 15.43
N SER A 206 10.63 -12.82 15.68
CA SER A 206 10.92 -13.79 14.61
C SER A 206 9.71 -14.01 13.69
N LEU A 207 8.51 -14.13 14.24
CA LEU A 207 7.27 -14.26 13.45
C LEU A 207 6.99 -13.02 12.57
N LYS A 208 7.25 -11.80 13.09
CA LYS A 208 7.12 -10.57 12.30
C LYS A 208 8.12 -10.53 11.14
N ILE A 209 9.36 -10.96 11.38
CA ILE A 209 10.40 -11.03 10.34
C ILE A 209 10.02 -12.05 9.27
N ILE A 210 9.58 -13.25 9.66
CA ILE A 210 9.13 -14.28 8.72
C ILE A 210 7.98 -13.76 7.85
N LYS A 211 6.98 -13.12 8.48
CA LYS A 211 5.87 -12.51 7.74
C LYS A 211 6.37 -11.47 6.72
N PHE A 212 7.25 -10.57 7.15
CA PHE A 212 7.82 -9.54 6.27
C PHE A 212 8.57 -10.16 5.07
N LEU A 213 9.35 -11.22 5.28
CA LEU A 213 10.08 -11.90 4.21
C LEU A 213 9.13 -12.63 3.24
N HIS A 214 8.02 -13.20 3.73
CA HIS A 214 6.98 -13.77 2.87
C HIS A 214 6.26 -12.71 2.04
N ASP A 215 5.91 -11.57 2.64
CA ASP A 215 5.31 -10.43 1.93
C ASP A 215 6.27 -9.91 0.82
N GLU A 216 7.59 -9.97 1.08
CA GLU A 216 8.62 -9.63 0.10
C GLU A 216 8.68 -10.61 -1.08
N ILE A 217 8.59 -11.92 -0.81
CA ILE A 217 8.48 -12.98 -1.84
C ILE A 217 7.26 -12.71 -2.73
N GLU A 218 6.07 -12.56 -2.15
CA GLU A 218 4.84 -12.33 -2.91
C GLU A 218 4.95 -11.05 -3.77
N SER A 219 5.53 -9.99 -3.21
CA SER A 219 5.77 -8.75 -3.92
C SER A 219 6.69 -8.93 -5.13
N ILE A 220 7.82 -9.63 -4.97
CA ILE A 220 8.72 -9.94 -6.09
C ILE A 220 7.99 -10.78 -7.12
N GLU A 221 7.23 -11.78 -6.68
CA GLU A 221 6.56 -12.69 -7.59
C GLU A 221 5.55 -12.01 -8.49
N LYS A 222 4.74 -11.13 -7.91
CA LYS A 222 3.68 -10.41 -8.59
C LYS A 222 4.18 -9.24 -9.44
N ASN A 223 5.17 -8.51 -8.94
CA ASN A 223 5.52 -7.21 -9.51
C ASN A 223 6.76 -7.24 -10.41
N LEU A 224 7.69 -8.17 -10.18
CA LEU A 224 8.93 -8.29 -10.95
C LEU A 224 8.71 -9.08 -12.25
N SER A 225 7.95 -8.50 -13.15
CA SER A 225 7.69 -9.04 -14.48
C SER A 225 7.32 -7.92 -15.46
N PRO A 226 7.78 -7.97 -16.72
CA PRO A 226 7.37 -7.01 -17.75
C PRO A 226 5.89 -7.14 -18.14
N LYS A 227 5.19 -8.19 -17.66
CA LYS A 227 3.77 -8.46 -17.86
C LYS A 227 2.93 -8.21 -16.59
N SER A 228 3.51 -7.66 -15.53
CA SER A 228 2.79 -7.35 -14.29
C SER A 228 1.64 -6.36 -14.54
N ASP A 229 0.57 -6.49 -13.76
CA ASP A 229 -0.67 -5.73 -14.00
C ASP A 229 -0.50 -4.24 -13.77
N TRP A 230 0.33 -3.86 -12.78
CA TRP A 230 0.62 -2.45 -12.53
C TRP A 230 1.29 -1.78 -13.74
N ILE A 231 2.21 -2.45 -14.46
CA ILE A 231 2.82 -1.95 -15.71
C ILE A 231 1.77 -1.78 -16.81
N LYS A 232 0.76 -2.67 -16.88
CA LYS A 232 -0.32 -2.58 -17.89
C LYS A 232 -1.19 -1.35 -17.68
N LEU A 233 -1.40 -0.90 -16.44
CA LEU A 233 -2.18 0.30 -16.15
C LEU A 233 -1.57 1.54 -16.82
N PHE A 234 -0.25 1.70 -16.75
CA PHE A 234 0.45 2.82 -17.39
C PHE A 234 0.59 2.69 -18.93
N ARG A 235 0.20 1.54 -19.52
CA ARG A 235 0.19 1.37 -20.99
C ARG A 235 -1.04 1.98 -21.65
N LYS A 236 -2.21 1.88 -21.02
CA LYS A 236 -3.47 2.36 -21.61
C LYS A 236 -3.47 3.87 -21.84
N ASP A 237 -2.73 4.61 -21.01
CA ASP A 237 -2.79 6.07 -20.96
C ASP A 237 -1.58 6.78 -21.59
N ARG A 238 -0.82 6.08 -22.45
CA ARG A 238 0.45 6.60 -23.01
C ARG A 238 0.31 7.89 -23.84
N ASN A 239 -0.84 8.12 -24.46
CA ASN A 239 -1.09 9.26 -25.34
C ASN A 239 -2.06 10.29 -24.76
N THR A 240 -2.28 10.27 -23.45
CA THR A 240 -3.29 11.16 -22.87
C THR A 240 -2.80 12.61 -22.82
N GLU A 241 -3.44 13.48 -23.61
CA GLU A 241 -3.20 14.93 -23.61
C GLU A 241 -4.02 15.67 -22.54
N VAL A 242 -5.10 15.05 -22.08
CA VAL A 242 -6.06 15.66 -21.15
C VAL A 242 -6.15 14.84 -19.87
N LEU A 243 -5.91 15.49 -18.73
CA LEU A 243 -6.07 14.87 -17.43
C LEU A 243 -7.56 14.55 -17.16
N THR A 244 -7.90 13.26 -17.12
CA THR A 244 -9.24 12.77 -16.77
C THR A 244 -9.26 12.28 -15.32
N ARG A 245 -10.46 12.23 -14.71
CA ARG A 245 -10.63 11.70 -13.34
C ARG A 245 -10.30 10.21 -13.28
N GLU A 246 -10.67 9.45 -14.31
CA GLU A 246 -10.37 8.01 -14.42
C GLU A 246 -8.86 7.75 -14.38
N LEU A 247 -8.08 8.53 -15.13
CA LEU A 247 -6.61 8.46 -15.13
C LEU A 247 -6.03 8.73 -13.74
N LEU A 248 -6.51 9.81 -13.10
CA LEU A 248 -6.05 10.20 -11.76
C LEU A 248 -6.34 9.11 -10.74
N VAL A 249 -7.56 8.60 -10.69
CA VAL A 249 -7.95 7.58 -9.70
C VAL A 249 -7.14 6.29 -9.87
N THR A 250 -6.84 5.94 -11.12
CA THR A 250 -6.11 4.71 -11.47
C THR A 250 -4.63 4.80 -11.08
N LEU A 251 -3.97 5.93 -11.38
CA LEU A 251 -2.52 6.05 -11.24
C LEU A 251 -2.07 6.82 -9.99
N VAL A 252 -2.87 7.78 -9.54
CA VAL A 252 -2.52 8.75 -8.49
C VAL A 252 -3.30 8.44 -7.23
N ASP A 253 -2.57 8.27 -6.12
CA ASP A 253 -3.19 8.12 -4.82
C ASP A 253 -3.57 9.49 -4.25
N GLU A 254 -2.65 10.44 -4.25
CA GLU A 254 -2.93 11.82 -3.86
C GLU A 254 -1.96 12.82 -4.49
N VAL A 255 -2.35 14.10 -4.46
CA VAL A 255 -1.53 15.23 -4.88
C VAL A 255 -1.39 16.17 -3.69
N ARG A 256 -0.14 16.46 -3.32
CA ARG A 256 0.22 17.31 -2.18
C ARG A 256 0.72 18.66 -2.65
N VAL A 257 0.28 19.72 -1.98
CA VAL A 257 0.69 21.10 -2.26
C VAL A 257 1.39 21.67 -1.03
N TYR A 258 2.64 22.08 -1.22
CA TYR A 258 3.52 22.63 -0.19
C TYR A 258 3.58 24.17 -0.24
N GLU A 259 4.10 24.78 0.83
CA GLU A 259 4.08 26.24 1.03
C GLU A 259 4.85 26.99 -0.07
N ASP A 260 5.95 26.41 -0.53
CA ASP A 260 6.81 26.87 -1.62
C ASP A 260 6.19 26.70 -3.03
N LYS A 261 4.89 26.34 -3.10
CA LYS A 261 4.17 25.96 -4.32
C LYS A 261 4.70 24.68 -4.98
N ARG A 262 5.53 23.89 -4.29
CA ARG A 262 5.90 22.56 -4.76
C ARG A 262 4.66 21.67 -4.78
N ILE A 263 4.48 20.99 -5.91
CA ILE A 263 3.41 20.02 -6.12
C ILE A 263 4.06 18.66 -6.19
N GLU A 264 3.65 17.77 -5.30
CA GLU A 264 4.07 16.39 -5.28
C GLU A 264 2.90 15.50 -5.69
N VAL A 265 3.15 14.59 -6.62
CA VAL A 265 2.16 13.61 -7.09
C VAL A 265 2.56 12.26 -6.53
N VAL A 266 1.76 11.74 -5.61
CA VAL A 266 1.96 10.44 -4.98
C VAL A 266 1.26 9.39 -5.83
N PHE A 267 2.03 8.49 -6.45
CA PHE A 267 1.49 7.43 -7.29
C PHE A 267 1.09 6.22 -6.44
N ARG A 268 0.01 5.54 -6.82
CA ARG A 268 -0.51 4.36 -6.09
C ARG A 268 0.48 3.18 -6.05
N TYR A 269 1.42 3.14 -6.99
CA TYR A 269 2.42 2.08 -7.12
C TYR A 269 3.85 2.60 -6.97
N GLU A 270 4.03 3.70 -6.23
CA GLU A 270 5.35 4.32 -6.01
C GLU A 270 6.35 3.34 -5.37
N ASP A 271 5.95 2.66 -4.30
CA ASP A 271 6.81 1.71 -3.58
C ASP A 271 7.28 0.56 -4.49
N ILE A 272 6.38 0.06 -5.33
CA ILE A 272 6.67 -1.03 -6.28
C ILE A 272 7.65 -0.53 -7.34
N PHE A 273 7.42 0.68 -7.85
CA PHE A 273 8.28 1.30 -8.85
C PHE A 273 9.70 1.48 -8.33
N GLU A 274 9.88 2.07 -7.15
CA GLU A 274 11.20 2.32 -6.57
C GLU A 274 11.93 1.01 -6.23
N LYS A 275 11.23 0.00 -5.71
CA LYS A 275 11.80 -1.34 -5.48
C LYS A 275 12.35 -1.97 -6.76
N ILE A 276 11.55 -1.97 -7.83
CA ILE A 276 11.97 -2.58 -9.12
C ILE A 276 13.11 -1.77 -9.74
N LYS A 277 13.05 -0.45 -9.65
CA LYS A 277 14.12 0.42 -10.15
C LYS A 277 15.44 0.15 -9.43
N GLY A 278 15.43 0.13 -8.09
CA GLY A 278 16.61 -0.20 -7.28
C GLY A 278 17.18 -1.59 -7.59
N PHE A 279 16.31 -2.57 -7.81
CA PHE A 279 16.72 -3.92 -8.23
C PHE A 279 17.38 -3.95 -9.62
N ILE A 280 16.84 -3.21 -10.60
CA ILE A 280 17.44 -3.11 -11.94
C ILE A 280 18.81 -2.41 -11.86
N GLU A 281 18.92 -1.37 -11.04
CA GLU A 281 20.17 -0.64 -10.83
C GLU A 281 21.24 -1.52 -10.18
N SER A 282 20.91 -2.32 -9.16
CA SER A 282 21.85 -3.26 -8.55
C SER A 282 22.34 -4.32 -9.52
N GLU A 283 21.45 -4.88 -10.33
CA GLU A 283 21.81 -5.90 -11.33
C GLU A 283 22.65 -5.35 -12.49
N LYS A 284 22.45 -4.07 -12.86
CA LYS A 284 23.29 -3.40 -13.85
C LYS A 284 24.71 -3.19 -13.32
N LEU A 285 24.87 -2.89 -12.04
CA LEU A 285 26.17 -2.75 -11.37
C LEU A 285 26.91 -4.09 -11.27
N GLU A 286 26.21 -5.18 -10.90
CA GLU A 286 26.82 -6.52 -10.81
C GLU A 286 27.36 -7.05 -12.16
N LYS A 287 26.86 -6.55 -13.29
CA LYS A 287 27.32 -6.96 -14.64
C LYS A 287 28.46 -6.10 -15.21
N GLN A 288 28.79 -4.99 -14.56
CA GLN A 288 29.87 -4.09 -15.00
C GLN A 288 31.18 -4.28 -14.22
N GLY A 289 31.15 -5.00 -13.09
CA GLY A 289 32.32 -5.47 -12.36
C GLY A 289 32.69 -6.90 -12.75
#